data_AF-A0A4V4H5C0-F1
#
_entry.id   AF-A0A4V4H5C0-F1
#
_cell.length_a   1.000
_cell.length_b   1.000
_cell.length_c   1.000
_cell.angle_alpha   90.00
_cell.angle_beta   90.00
_cell.angle_gamma   90.00
#
_symmetry.space_group_name_H-M   'P 1'
#
loop_
_entity.id
_entity.type
_entity.pdbx_description
1 polymer ?
#
loop_
_entity_poly.entity_id
_entity_poly.type
_entity_poly.pdbx_seq_one_letter_code
_entity_poly.pdbx_strand_id
1 'polypeptide(L)'
;MPQRHLKNNNYLAFFTYEEKLKLGYGTQRKRHGRDSIRPFDPCCLCLKHLIHPLFCQKGHLLCKECILECLLTQKKDIKSNDSLKELNSVVRCWL
;
A
#
# COMPACT_ATOMS: atom_id res chain seq x y z
N MET A 1 3.71 23.44 -12.20
CA MET A 1 5.08 23.95 -12.34
C MET A 1 5.20 24.65 -13.69
N PRO A 2 5.83 25.83 -13.77
CA PRO A 2 5.92 26.59 -15.02
C PRO A 2 6.63 25.77 -16.10
N GLN A 3 5.97 25.60 -17.24
CA GLN A 3 6.47 24.85 -18.39
C GLN A 3 7.03 25.83 -19.41
N ARG A 4 8.15 25.46 -20.05
CA ARG A 4 8.89 26.33 -20.98
C ARG A 4 7.94 26.80 -22.10
N HIS A 5 7.66 28.10 -22.16
CA HIS A 5 7.01 28.71 -23.32
C HIS A 5 8.07 29.46 -24.11
N LEU A 6 8.14 29.18 -25.42
CA LEU A 6 9.15 29.72 -26.34
C LEU A 6 9.19 31.27 -26.36
N LYS A 7 8.11 31.91 -25.89
CA LYS A 7 7.90 33.36 -25.96
C LYS A 7 8.42 34.18 -24.77
N ASN A 8 8.88 33.58 -23.67
CA ASN A 8 9.30 34.36 -22.49
C ASN A 8 10.54 33.78 -21.78
N ASN A 9 11.61 33.56 -22.55
CA ASN A 9 12.84 32.89 -22.14
C ASN A 9 13.84 33.85 -21.46
N ASN A 10 13.52 34.51 -20.33
CA ASN A 10 14.52 35.37 -19.68
C ASN A 10 14.54 35.56 -18.15
N TYR A 11 13.72 34.92 -17.29
CA TYR A 11 13.89 35.21 -15.84
C TYR A 11 13.30 34.21 -14.80
N LEU A 12 13.43 32.89 -14.95
CA LEU A 12 13.10 31.95 -13.86
C LEU A 12 14.09 30.78 -13.80
N ALA A 13 14.39 30.30 -12.58
CA ALA A 13 15.07 29.02 -12.35
C ALA A 13 14.12 27.88 -12.76
N PHE A 14 14.21 27.45 -14.01
CA PHE A 14 13.43 26.33 -14.51
C PHE A 14 14.10 25.04 -14.06
N PHE A 15 13.39 24.26 -13.25
CA PHE A 15 13.84 22.92 -12.88
C PHE A 15 14.06 22.07 -14.14
N THR A 16 15.20 21.38 -14.16
CA THR A 16 15.48 20.31 -15.12
C THR A 16 14.51 19.14 -14.91
N TYR A 17 14.44 18.25 -15.90
CA TYR A 17 13.59 17.05 -15.79
C TYR A 17 13.93 16.21 -14.55
N GLU A 18 15.22 16.03 -14.24
CA GLU A 18 15.67 15.28 -13.06
C GLU A 18 15.31 15.97 -11.74
N GLU A 19 15.44 17.30 -11.67
CA GLU A 19 15.04 18.06 -10.48
C GLU A 19 13.53 17.95 -10.23
N LYS A 20 12.71 17.98 -11.29
CA LYS A 20 11.25 17.77 -11.17
C LYS A 20 10.91 16.36 -10.66
N LEU A 21 11.65 15.34 -11.10
CA LEU A 21 11.48 13.97 -10.60
C LEU A 21 11.85 13.86 -9.12
N LYS A 22 12.95 14.50 -8.69
CA LYS A 22 13.42 14.47 -7.29
C LYS A 22 12.49 15.22 -6.33
N LEU A 23 11.85 16.29 -6.80
CA LEU A 23 10.93 17.09 -5.98
C LEU A 23 9.63 16.35 -5.64
N GLY A 24 9.27 15.27 -6.34
CA GLY A 24 8.09 14.44 -6.04
C GLY A 24 6.74 15.17 -6.15
N TYR A 25 6.73 16.39 -6.68
CA TYR A 25 5.56 17.25 -6.72
C TYR A 25 4.62 16.91 -7.90
N GLY A 26 3.31 16.94 -7.66
CA GLY A 26 2.27 16.68 -8.68
C GLY A 26 2.06 15.19 -8.98
N THR A 27 1.32 14.90 -10.05
CA THR A 27 1.03 13.52 -10.48
C THR A 27 2.25 12.88 -11.12
N GLN A 28 2.94 12.01 -10.39
CA GLN A 28 4.10 11.28 -10.89
C GLN A 28 3.64 10.02 -11.65
N ARG A 29 4.03 9.91 -12.92
CA ARG A 29 3.80 8.70 -13.74
C ARG A 29 5.11 7.96 -13.90
N LYS A 30 5.31 6.91 -13.10
CA LYS A 30 6.46 6.01 -13.23
C LYS A 30 5.98 4.62 -13.64
N ARG A 31 6.71 3.98 -14.56
CA ARG A 31 6.49 2.57 -14.85
C ARG A 31 7.04 1.74 -13.71
N HIS A 32 6.16 1.06 -13.00
CA HIS A 32 6.56 0.07 -12.00
C HIS A 32 7.01 -1.22 -12.70
N GLY A 33 8.13 -1.77 -12.24
CA GLY A 33 8.64 -3.05 -12.72
C GLY A 33 7.80 -4.21 -12.19
N ARG A 34 8.03 -5.42 -12.72
CA ARG A 34 7.37 -6.64 -12.24
C ARG A 34 7.55 -6.85 -10.74
N ASP A 35 8.72 -6.50 -10.23
CA ASP A 35 9.08 -6.69 -8.81
C ASP A 35 8.31 -5.77 -7.86
N SER A 36 7.71 -4.70 -8.39
CA SER A 36 6.84 -3.81 -7.61
C SER A 36 5.42 -4.36 -7.48
N ILE A 37 5.07 -5.40 -8.23
CA ILE A 37 3.75 -6.03 -8.20
C ILE A 37 3.87 -7.32 -7.42
N ARG A 38 3.07 -7.44 -6.36
CA ARG A 38 3.01 -8.66 -5.56
C ARG A 38 2.49 -9.81 -6.44
N PRO A 39 3.15 -10.98 -6.43
CA PRO A 39 2.61 -12.16 -7.11
C PRO A 39 1.36 -12.67 -6.38
N PHE A 40 0.60 -13.55 -7.03
CA PHE A 40 -0.71 -14.01 -6.54
C PHE A 40 -0.60 -14.99 -5.37
N ASP A 41 0.46 -15.81 -5.37
CA ASP A 41 0.67 -17.00 -4.55
C ASP A 41 1.18 -16.83 -3.11
N PRO A 42 1.79 -15.71 -2.64
CA PRO A 42 2.21 -15.63 -1.25
C PRO A 42 1.03 -15.38 -0.30
N CYS A 43 1.28 -15.49 0.99
CA CYS A 43 0.36 -15.05 2.06
C CYS A 43 0.30 -13.52 2.15
N CYS A 44 -0.88 -12.93 2.36
CA CYS A 44 -1.04 -11.47 2.46
C CYS A 44 -0.43 -10.86 3.74
N LEU A 45 -0.16 -11.66 4.77
CA LEU A 45 0.41 -11.19 6.03
C LEU A 45 1.94 -11.39 6.08
N CYS A 46 2.43 -12.60 5.82
CA CYS A 46 3.86 -12.90 5.95
C CYS A 46 4.65 -12.81 4.65
N LEU A 47 3.99 -12.63 3.49
CA LEU A 47 4.60 -12.54 2.15
C LEU A 47 5.46 -13.75 1.73
N LYS A 48 5.37 -14.85 2.48
CA LYS A 48 6.01 -16.14 2.16
C LYS A 48 5.04 -17.06 1.43
N HIS A 49 5.54 -18.20 0.96
CA HIS A 49 4.71 -19.26 0.41
C HIS A 49 3.63 -19.71 1.43
N LEU A 50 2.45 -20.07 0.93
CA LEU A 50 1.31 -20.42 1.76
C LEU A 50 1.54 -21.76 2.47
N ILE A 51 1.24 -21.78 3.76
CA ILE A 51 1.22 -22.99 4.60
C ILE A 51 -0.20 -23.10 5.16
N HIS A 52 -0.91 -24.19 4.86
CA HIS A 52 -2.33 -24.38 5.19
C HIS A 52 -3.19 -23.16 4.78
N PRO A 53 -3.42 -22.96 3.47
CA PRO A 53 -4.07 -21.77 2.95
C PRO A 53 -5.52 -21.65 3.41
N LEU A 54 -5.92 -20.45 3.81
CA LEU A 54 -7.29 -20.04 4.07
C LEU A 54 -7.64 -18.84 3.18
N PHE A 55 -8.90 -18.73 2.79
CA PHE A 55 -9.38 -17.67 1.89
C PHE A 55 -10.48 -16.84 2.55
N CYS A 56 -10.38 -15.52 2.40
CA CYS A 56 -11.44 -14.62 2.81
C CYS A 56 -12.56 -14.53 1.76
N GLN A 57 -13.78 -14.12 2.15
CA GLN A 57 -14.85 -13.79 1.19
C GLN A 57 -14.45 -12.71 0.17
N LYS A 58 -13.54 -11.79 0.52
CA LYS A 58 -12.99 -10.79 -0.43
C LYS A 58 -11.86 -11.33 -1.32
N GLY A 59 -11.51 -12.62 -1.23
CA GLY A 59 -10.51 -13.25 -2.09
C GLY A 59 -9.05 -13.10 -1.65
N HIS A 60 -8.78 -12.81 -0.37
CA HIS A 60 -7.41 -12.77 0.17
C HIS A 60 -6.91 -14.16 0.57
N LEU A 61 -5.66 -14.50 0.21
CA LEU A 61 -4.99 -15.75 0.58
C LEU A 61 -4.06 -15.57 1.79
N LEU A 62 -4.24 -16.41 2.80
CA LEU A 62 -3.59 -16.28 4.10
C LEU A 62 -3.15 -17.65 4.62
N CYS A 63 -2.04 -17.69 5.37
CA CYS A 63 -1.70 -18.87 6.17
C CYS A 63 -2.63 -18.94 7.40
N LYS A 64 -3.01 -20.15 7.81
CA LYS A 64 -3.85 -20.38 8.99
C LYS A 64 -3.29 -19.74 10.27
N GLU A 65 -2.01 -19.88 10.52
CA GLU A 65 -1.36 -19.32 11.72
C GLU A 65 -1.38 -17.79 11.70
N CYS A 66 -0.96 -17.18 10.59
CA CYS A 66 -0.89 -15.73 10.46
C CYS A 66 -2.25 -15.05 10.68
N ILE A 67 -3.35 -15.61 10.13
CA ILE A 67 -4.67 -15.01 10.32
C ILE A 67 -5.14 -15.15 11.78
N LEU A 68 -4.88 -16.28 12.44
CA LEU A 68 -5.25 -16.47 13.84
C LEU A 68 -4.50 -15.51 14.76
N GLU A 69 -3.20 -15.34 14.57
CA GLU A 69 -2.39 -14.37 15.30
C GLU A 69 -2.89 -12.94 15.08
N CYS A 70 -3.18 -12.58 13.83
CA CYS A 70 -3.71 -11.26 13.49
C CYS A 70 -5.04 -10.98 14.21
N LEU A 71 -5.97 -11.95 14.21
CA LEU A 71 -7.26 -11.84 14.90
C LEU A 71 -7.10 -11.77 16.43
N LEU A 72 -6.16 -12.51 17.01
CA LEU A 72 -5.90 -12.47 18.45
C LEU A 72 -5.32 -11.12 18.87
N THR A 73 -4.35 -10.58 18.13
CA THR A 73 -3.76 -9.27 18.39
C THR A 73 -4.82 -8.18 18.29
N GLN A 74 -5.63 -8.18 17.23
CA GLN A 74 -6.74 -7.24 17.07
C GLN A 74 -7.75 -7.31 18.21
N LYS A 75 -8.12 -8.52 18.67
CA LYS A 75 -9.02 -8.67 19.82
C LYS A 75 -8.44 -8.07 21.10
N LYS A 76 -7.12 -8.16 21.30
CA LYS A 76 -6.44 -7.51 22.43
C LYS A 76 -6.44 -6.00 22.25
N ASP A 77 -6.12 -5.50 21.06
CA ASP A 77 -6.08 -4.06 20.77
C ASP A 77 -7.44 -3.39 20.91
N ILE A 78 -8.53 -4.06 20.50
CA ILE A 78 -9.91 -3.57 20.67
C ILE A 78 -10.27 -3.48 22.16
N LYS A 79 -9.91 -4.49 22.95
CA LYS A 79 -10.14 -4.48 24.41
C LYS A 79 -9.33 -3.40 25.13
N SER A 80 -8.15 -3.07 24.62
CA SER A 80 -7.29 -2.04 25.21
C SER A 80 -7.66 -0.62 24.77
N ASN A 81 -8.23 -0.45 23.57
CA ASN A 81 -8.58 0.85 22.97
C ASN A 81 -10.11 1.04 22.82
N ASP A 82 -10.87 0.90 23.91
CA ASP A 82 -12.35 0.93 23.94
C ASP A 82 -12.99 2.18 23.25
N SER A 83 -12.23 3.25 23.04
CA SER A 83 -12.65 4.53 22.49
C SER A 83 -12.43 4.74 20.97
N LEU A 84 -11.71 3.84 20.27
CA LEU A 84 -11.47 3.95 18.81
C LEU A 84 -12.04 2.73 18.06
N LYS A 85 -13.37 2.65 18.02
CA LYS A 85 -14.13 1.58 17.31
C LYS A 85 -14.10 1.68 15.79
N GLU A 86 -13.33 2.61 15.23
CA GLU A 86 -13.29 2.80 13.79
C GLU A 86 -12.02 2.22 13.17
N LEU A 87 -12.27 1.36 12.18
CA LEU A 87 -11.39 0.89 11.12
C LEU A 87 -10.45 -0.27 11.46
N ASN A 88 -10.92 -1.48 11.16
CA ASN A 88 -10.06 -2.51 10.57
C ASN A 88 -10.81 -3.28 9.47
N SER A 89 -10.59 -2.88 8.22
CA SER A 89 -11.24 -3.42 6.99
C SER A 89 -10.93 -4.91 6.73
N VAL A 90 -9.93 -5.45 7.42
CA VAL A 90 -9.54 -6.88 7.39
C VAL A 90 -10.52 -7.74 8.19
N VAL A 91 -11.14 -7.21 9.26
CA VAL A 91 -12.09 -7.97 10.12
C VAL A 91 -13.42 -8.18 9.44
N ARG A 92 -13.95 -7.15 8.74
CA ARG A 92 -15.21 -7.20 7.97
C ARG A 92 -15.18 -8.12 6.74
N CYS A 93 -14.07 -8.82 6.55
CA CYS A 93 -13.87 -9.72 5.43
C CYS A 93 -14.28 -11.16 5.81
N TRP A 94 -14.10 -11.54 7.09
CA TRP A 94 -14.31 -12.91 7.59
C TRP A 94 -15.45 -13.02 8.61
N LEU A 95 -15.90 -11.90 9.18
CA LEU A 95 -17.18 -11.73 9.90
C LEU A 95 -18.16 -11.02 8.96
#